data_AF-A0A0F9AA87-F1
#
_entry.id   AF-A0A0F9AA87-F1
#
_cell.length_a   1.000
_cell.length_b   1.000
_cell.length_c   1.000
_cell.angle_alpha   90.00
_cell.angle_beta   90.00
_cell.angle_gamma   90.00
#
_symmetry.space_group_name_H-M   'P 1'
#
loop_
_entity.id
_entity.type
_entity.pdbx_description
1 polymer ?
#
loop_
_entity_poly.entity_id
_entity_poly.type
_entity_poly.pdbx_seq_one_letter_code
_entity_poly.pdbx_strand_id
1 'polypeptide(L)'
;MSQWTHVAGIIRIDSMGAAIVRGPDKEKNNKIKEAVAKALGNTFNFESSEEDWNRGSAPAGSEGSLQYSVSSNSDGDEHALSWGYISIWGDLRDFGSEDVPSLTDWFQKSLERLLKPEGFEDPAFMSNNDKAEYMLSSFMIRDAVLGIHVEYSPRIVLVWDDEKKKVNMIQ
;
A
#
# COMPACT_ATOMS: atom_id res chain seq x y z
N MET A 1 -11.31 -21.12 19.93
CA MET A 1 -11.25 -19.68 20.23
C MET A 1 -10.81 -19.01 18.96
N SER A 2 -11.44 -17.90 18.54
CA SER A 2 -10.99 -17.18 17.34
C SER A 2 -9.63 -16.57 17.61
N GLN A 3 -8.69 -16.79 16.70
CA GLN A 3 -7.36 -16.20 16.75
C GLN A 3 -7.39 -14.84 16.07
N TRP A 4 -6.66 -13.86 16.62
CA TRP A 4 -6.53 -12.54 16.04
C TRP A 4 -5.10 -12.28 15.57
N THR A 5 -5.00 -11.60 14.44
CA THR A 5 -3.74 -11.06 13.93
C THR A 5 -3.87 -9.56 13.78
N HIS A 6 -3.10 -8.82 14.59
CA HIS A 6 -3.04 -7.36 14.55
C HIS A 6 -1.98 -6.90 13.55
N VAL A 7 -2.35 -5.99 12.66
CA VAL A 7 -1.46 -5.46 11.63
C VAL A 7 -1.38 -3.95 11.76
N ALA A 8 -0.17 -3.41 11.70
CA ALA A 8 0.08 -1.98 11.62
C ALA A 8 1.35 -1.72 10.81
N GLY A 9 1.32 -0.75 9.90
CA GLY A 9 2.46 -0.45 9.06
C GLY A 9 2.42 0.93 8.44
N ILE A 10 3.54 1.28 7.82
CA ILE A 10 3.70 2.53 7.08
C ILE A 10 4.55 2.29 5.83
N ILE A 11 4.17 2.91 4.73
CA ILE A 11 4.95 2.98 3.49
C ILE A 11 5.27 4.44 3.24
N ARG A 12 6.55 4.80 3.25
CA ARG A 12 7.00 6.14 2.86
C ARG A 12 7.22 6.18 1.36
N ILE A 13 6.55 7.13 0.71
CA ILE A 13 6.57 7.25 -0.74
C ILE A 13 6.99 8.66 -1.18
N ASP A 14 7.79 8.68 -2.24
CA ASP A 14 8.07 9.87 -3.04
C ASP A 14 7.40 9.66 -4.40
N SER A 15 6.60 10.62 -4.86
CA SER A 15 6.03 10.56 -6.21
C SER A 15 6.98 11.24 -7.19
N MET A 16 7.47 10.49 -8.19
CA MET A 16 8.28 11.06 -9.28
C MET A 16 7.46 12.04 -10.13
N GLY A 17 6.15 11.77 -10.30
CA GLY A 17 5.22 12.65 -11.03
C GLY A 17 4.79 13.89 -10.26
N ALA A 18 4.93 13.92 -8.93
CA ALA A 18 4.48 15.07 -8.15
C ALA A 18 5.23 16.37 -8.45
N ALA A 19 6.50 16.27 -8.84
CA ALA A 19 7.30 17.41 -9.28
C ALA A 19 7.12 17.76 -10.77
N ILE A 20 6.58 16.84 -11.58
CA ILE A 20 6.57 16.95 -13.05
C ILE A 20 5.19 17.32 -13.59
N VAL A 21 4.11 16.89 -12.94
CA VAL A 21 2.74 17.19 -13.37
C VAL A 21 2.26 18.51 -12.76
N ARG A 22 2.19 19.54 -13.61
CA ARG A 22 1.49 20.79 -13.32
C ARG A 22 -0.02 20.55 -13.42
N GLY A 23 -0.76 20.72 -12.33
CA GLY A 23 -2.22 20.55 -12.28
C GLY A 23 -2.78 20.86 -10.89
N PRO A 24 -4.11 20.97 -10.71
CA PRO A 24 -4.70 21.23 -9.41
C PRO A 24 -4.48 20.05 -8.45
N ASP A 25 -4.05 20.33 -7.21
CA ASP A 25 -3.64 19.33 -6.21
C ASP A 25 -4.69 18.22 -5.97
N LYS A 26 -5.97 18.57 -6.09
CA LYS A 26 -7.09 17.64 -5.88
C LYS A 26 -7.13 16.49 -6.89
N GLU A 27 -6.88 16.75 -8.17
CA GLU A 27 -6.94 15.70 -9.21
C GLU A 27 -5.74 14.74 -9.07
N LYS A 28 -4.57 15.29 -8.76
CA LYS A 28 -3.34 14.53 -8.49
C LYS A 28 -3.50 13.63 -7.26
N ASN A 29 -4.06 14.16 -6.18
CA ASN A 29 -4.31 13.39 -4.96
C ASN A 29 -5.31 12.25 -5.19
N ASN A 30 -6.33 12.44 -6.03
CA ASN A 30 -7.26 11.37 -6.39
C ASN A 30 -6.56 10.25 -7.18
N LYS A 31 -5.76 10.58 -8.20
CA LYS A 31 -5.02 9.58 -8.98
C LYS A 31 -4.04 8.77 -8.13
N ILE A 32 -3.39 9.41 -7.16
CA ILE A 32 -2.51 8.72 -6.22
C ILE A 32 -3.31 7.77 -5.33
N LYS A 33 -4.45 8.21 -4.79
CA LYS A 33 -5.33 7.33 -4.01
C LYS A 33 -5.83 6.14 -4.83
N GLU A 34 -6.18 6.35 -6.09
CA GLU A 34 -6.57 5.27 -7.01
C GLU A 34 -5.42 4.29 -7.27
N ALA A 35 -4.18 4.79 -7.47
CA ALA A 35 -3.01 3.94 -7.65
C ALA A 35 -2.70 3.12 -6.39
N VAL A 36 -2.80 3.73 -5.21
CA VAL A 36 -2.65 3.02 -3.92
C VAL A 36 -3.74 1.96 -3.77
N ALA A 37 -5.00 2.26 -4.10
CA ALA A 37 -6.09 1.30 -4.03
C ALA A 37 -5.90 0.11 -4.97
N LYS A 38 -5.39 0.33 -6.18
CA LYS A 38 -5.01 -0.74 -7.11
C LYS A 38 -3.87 -1.60 -6.56
N ALA A 39 -2.92 -1.02 -5.82
CA ALA A 39 -1.76 -1.74 -5.31
C ALA A 39 -2.04 -2.54 -4.02
N LEU A 40 -2.74 -1.93 -3.06
CA LEU A 40 -3.04 -2.51 -1.74
C LEU A 40 -4.34 -3.31 -1.73
N GLY A 41 -5.23 -3.05 -2.68
CA GLY A 41 -6.54 -3.68 -2.78
C GLY A 41 -7.65 -2.82 -2.18
N ASN A 42 -8.89 -3.12 -2.57
CA ASN A 42 -10.07 -2.43 -2.03
C ASN A 42 -10.35 -2.91 -0.61
N THR A 43 -10.69 -1.97 0.25
CA THR A 43 -11.00 -2.21 1.67
C THR A 43 -12.50 -2.20 1.92
N PHE A 44 -12.94 -2.99 2.88
CA PHE A 44 -14.30 -3.06 3.41
C PHE A 44 -14.23 -3.38 4.92
N ASN A 45 -15.33 -3.18 5.62
CA ASN A 45 -15.48 -3.43 7.05
C ASN A 45 -16.67 -4.38 7.34
N PHE A 46 -16.84 -4.77 8.60
CA PHE A 46 -17.92 -5.66 9.04
C PHE A 46 -19.32 -5.19 8.61
N GLU A 47 -19.56 -3.87 8.59
CA GLU A 47 -20.86 -3.28 8.24
C GLU A 47 -21.05 -3.05 6.73
N SER A 48 -20.05 -3.39 5.92
CA SER A 48 -20.08 -3.19 4.47
C SER A 48 -21.05 -4.17 3.79
N SER A 49 -21.55 -3.79 2.61
CA SER A 49 -22.48 -4.63 1.86
C SER A 49 -21.81 -5.90 1.34
N GLU A 50 -22.58 -6.96 1.07
CA GLU A 50 -22.06 -8.18 0.46
C GLU A 50 -21.32 -7.92 -0.87
N GLU A 51 -21.77 -6.92 -1.63
CA GLU A 51 -21.11 -6.49 -2.85
C GLU A 51 -19.72 -5.89 -2.59
N ASP A 52 -19.55 -5.11 -1.52
CA ASP A 52 -18.26 -4.56 -1.12
C ASP A 52 -17.31 -5.66 -0.64
N TRP A 53 -17.82 -6.63 0.11
CA TRP A 53 -17.08 -7.84 0.50
C TRP A 53 -16.57 -8.61 -0.71
N ASN A 54 -17.42 -8.80 -1.73
CA ASN A 54 -17.04 -9.51 -2.96
C ASN A 54 -16.05 -8.72 -3.84
N ARG A 55 -16.03 -7.39 -3.73
CA ARG A 55 -15.10 -6.50 -4.45
C ARG A 55 -13.80 -6.23 -3.68
N GLY A 56 -13.76 -6.60 -2.41
CA GLY A 56 -12.61 -6.46 -1.53
C GLY A 56 -11.44 -7.31 -1.97
N SER A 57 -10.23 -6.75 -1.87
CA SER A 57 -9.00 -7.46 -2.27
C SER A 57 -7.82 -7.22 -1.34
N ALA A 58 -7.96 -6.36 -0.34
CA ALA A 58 -7.06 -6.32 0.79
C ALA A 58 -7.28 -7.58 1.69
N PRO A 59 -6.25 -8.07 2.40
CA PRO A 59 -6.38 -9.19 3.33
C PRO A 59 -7.51 -8.95 4.32
N ALA A 60 -8.34 -9.96 4.52
CA ALA A 60 -9.55 -9.83 5.31
C ALA A 60 -9.83 -11.07 6.14
N GLY A 61 -10.20 -10.83 7.40
CA GLY A 61 -10.78 -11.81 8.29
C GLY A 61 -12.30 -11.70 8.30
N SER A 62 -12.95 -12.41 9.21
CA SER A 62 -14.41 -12.37 9.35
C SER A 62 -14.98 -11.02 9.84
N GLU A 63 -14.13 -10.10 10.29
CA GLU A 63 -14.51 -8.75 10.78
C GLU A 63 -14.21 -7.63 9.77
N GLY A 64 -13.75 -7.99 8.57
CA GLY A 64 -13.39 -7.04 7.51
C GLY A 64 -11.93 -7.12 7.09
N SER A 65 -11.57 -6.21 6.19
CA SER A 65 -10.22 -6.11 5.62
C SER A 65 -9.29 -5.19 6.41
N LEU A 66 -7.98 -5.34 6.17
CA LEU A 66 -7.01 -4.30 6.49
C LEU A 66 -7.44 -2.98 5.85
N GLN A 67 -7.24 -1.90 6.60
CA GLN A 67 -7.52 -0.53 6.21
C GLN A 67 -6.22 0.22 5.92
N TYR A 68 -6.32 1.29 5.15
CA TYR A 68 -5.20 2.20 4.95
C TYR A 68 -5.67 3.63 4.65
N SER A 69 -4.75 4.58 4.79
CA SER A 69 -4.93 5.97 4.41
C SER A 69 -3.68 6.51 3.74
N VAL A 70 -3.87 7.45 2.82
CA VAL A 70 -2.77 8.14 2.14
C VAL A 70 -2.72 9.58 2.63
N SER A 71 -1.56 10.00 3.11
CA SER A 71 -1.29 11.36 3.57
C SER A 71 -0.16 11.97 2.75
N SER A 72 -0.33 13.22 2.32
CA SER A 72 0.67 13.98 1.58
C SER A 72 1.25 15.10 2.44
N ASN A 73 2.56 15.32 2.36
CA ASN A 73 3.22 16.41 3.07
C ASN A 73 2.89 17.80 2.47
N SER A 74 2.30 17.85 1.28
CA SER A 74 1.77 19.08 0.66
C SER A 74 0.61 19.70 1.45
N ASP A 75 0.06 19.01 2.46
CA ASP A 75 -0.92 19.60 3.38
C ASP A 75 -0.28 20.56 4.41
N GLY A 76 1.05 20.76 4.39
CA GLY A 76 1.74 21.69 5.31
C GLY A 76 3.14 22.20 4.91
N ASP A 77 3.84 21.59 3.95
CA ASP A 77 5.18 22.06 3.51
C ASP A 77 5.46 21.71 2.02
N GLU A 78 5.46 22.73 1.17
CA GLU A 78 5.75 22.62 -0.27
C GLU A 78 7.23 22.29 -0.59
N HIS A 79 8.10 22.28 0.41
CA HIS A 79 9.52 21.96 0.28
C HIS A 79 9.89 20.57 0.81
N ALA A 80 8.91 19.80 1.29
CA ALA A 80 9.14 18.43 1.75
C ALA A 80 9.60 17.54 0.57
N LEU A 81 10.83 17.04 0.66
CA LEU A 81 11.40 16.12 -0.34
C LEU A 81 10.65 14.78 -0.40
N SER A 82 10.02 14.38 0.71
CA SER A 82 9.08 13.26 0.71
C SER A 82 7.70 13.71 0.31
N TRP A 83 7.08 13.01 -0.64
CA TRP A 83 5.72 13.33 -1.07
C TRP A 83 4.70 13.00 0.03
N GLY A 84 4.84 11.84 0.68
CA GLY A 84 3.89 11.42 1.69
C GLY A 84 4.13 10.02 2.24
N TYR A 85 3.10 9.48 2.86
CA TYR A 85 3.10 8.12 3.39
C TYR A 85 1.72 7.47 3.30
N ILE A 86 1.73 6.14 3.35
CA ILE A 86 0.54 5.30 3.42
C ILE A 86 0.57 4.60 4.77
N SER A 87 -0.43 4.85 5.62
CA SER A 87 -0.60 4.14 6.89
C SER A 87 -1.50 2.93 6.67
N ILE A 88 -1.13 1.77 7.22
CA ILE A 88 -1.88 0.51 7.13
C ILE A 88 -2.23 0.05 8.55
N TRP A 89 -3.46 -0.40 8.79
CA TRP A 89 -3.87 -0.95 10.08
C TRP A 89 -5.04 -1.93 9.94
N GLY A 90 -5.22 -2.81 10.91
CA GLY A 90 -6.42 -3.63 11.01
C GLY A 90 -6.22 -4.86 11.89
N ASP A 91 -7.34 -5.47 12.24
CA ASP A 91 -7.40 -6.69 13.04
C ASP A 91 -8.04 -7.81 12.20
N LEU A 92 -7.27 -8.82 11.87
CA LEU A 92 -7.70 -9.95 11.06
C LEU A 92 -8.12 -11.09 11.99
N ARG A 93 -9.44 -11.23 12.18
CA ARG A 93 -10.03 -12.37 12.87
C ARG A 93 -9.91 -13.62 12.00
N ASP A 94 -9.58 -14.75 12.63
CA ASP A 94 -9.36 -16.06 12.00
C ASP A 94 -8.05 -16.18 11.22
N PHE A 95 -7.12 -15.23 11.39
CA PHE A 95 -5.75 -15.33 10.86
C PHE A 95 -4.79 -15.83 11.94
N GLY A 96 -3.99 -16.83 11.57
CA GLY A 96 -2.97 -17.43 12.42
C GLY A 96 -1.53 -17.27 11.91
N SER A 97 -0.61 -17.96 12.57
CA SER A 97 0.81 -17.94 12.20
C SER A 97 1.05 -18.55 10.81
N GLU A 98 0.18 -19.46 10.39
CA GLU A 98 0.12 -20.06 9.06
C GLU A 98 -0.23 -19.04 7.95
N ASP A 99 -0.88 -17.93 8.30
CA ASP A 99 -1.31 -16.89 7.34
C ASP A 99 -0.28 -15.77 7.18
N VAL A 100 0.71 -15.67 8.08
CA VAL A 100 1.81 -14.70 7.98
C VAL A 100 2.49 -14.71 6.60
N PRO A 101 2.78 -15.87 5.96
CA PRO A 101 3.31 -15.90 4.61
C PRO A 101 2.41 -15.23 3.57
N SER A 102 1.08 -15.35 3.69
CA SER A 102 0.14 -14.70 2.76
C SER A 102 0.11 -13.19 2.95
N LEU A 103 0.18 -12.71 4.19
CA LEU A 103 0.33 -11.28 4.51
C LEU A 103 1.66 -10.72 4.00
N THR A 104 2.74 -11.50 4.11
CA THR A 104 4.07 -11.14 3.62
C THR A 104 4.07 -11.02 2.10
N ASP A 105 3.48 -11.99 1.40
CA ASP A 105 3.33 -11.99 -0.06
C ASP A 105 2.44 -10.84 -0.54
N TRP A 106 1.32 -10.58 0.13
CA TRP A 106 0.47 -9.43 -0.15
C TRP A 106 1.26 -8.13 -0.03
N PHE A 107 1.98 -7.93 1.07
CA PHE A 107 2.75 -6.70 1.29
C PHE A 107 3.84 -6.54 0.23
N GLN A 108 4.61 -7.59 -0.07
CA GLN A 108 5.60 -7.58 -1.15
C GLN A 108 4.98 -7.16 -2.49
N LYS A 109 3.88 -7.81 -2.91
CA LYS A 109 3.21 -7.52 -4.18
C LYS A 109 2.62 -6.12 -4.21
N SER A 110 2.10 -5.62 -3.09
CA SER A 110 1.64 -4.24 -2.99
C SER A 110 2.77 -3.24 -3.22
N LEU A 111 3.95 -3.46 -2.61
CA LEU A 111 5.13 -2.62 -2.86
C LEU A 111 5.58 -2.71 -4.32
N GLU A 112 5.60 -3.91 -4.92
CA GLU A 112 5.93 -4.09 -6.34
C GLU A 112 4.99 -3.33 -7.27
N ARG A 113 3.67 -3.37 -7.02
CA ARG A 113 2.66 -2.62 -7.80
C ARG A 113 2.79 -1.11 -7.62
N LEU A 114 3.17 -0.64 -6.44
CA LEU A 114 3.44 0.78 -6.22
C LEU A 114 4.67 1.26 -7.01
N LEU A 115 5.71 0.42 -7.11
CA LEU A 115 6.88 0.74 -7.95
C LEU A 115 6.54 0.68 -9.44
N LYS A 116 5.76 -0.32 -9.85
CA LYS A 116 5.41 -0.62 -11.24
C LYS A 116 3.91 -0.88 -11.37
N PRO A 117 3.11 0.16 -11.62
CA PRO A 117 1.66 0.01 -11.76
C PRO A 117 1.33 -0.85 -12.98
N GLU A 118 0.35 -1.74 -12.83
CA GLU A 118 -0.12 -2.61 -13.91
C GLU A 118 -0.74 -1.79 -15.06
N GLY A 119 -0.58 -2.26 -16.30
CA GLY A 119 -1.17 -1.63 -17.50
C GLY A 119 -0.26 -0.65 -18.25
N PHE A 120 1.00 -0.50 -17.83
CA PHE A 120 1.97 0.39 -18.45
C PHE A 120 3.13 -0.40 -19.08
N GLU A 121 3.42 -0.15 -20.36
CA GLU A 121 4.61 -0.68 -21.05
C GLU A 121 5.90 -0.06 -20.51
N ASP A 122 7.06 -0.59 -20.92
CA ASP A 122 8.36 0.00 -20.56
C ASP A 122 8.36 1.51 -20.93
N PRO A 123 8.67 2.41 -19.98
CA PRO A 123 8.68 3.85 -20.20
C PRO A 123 9.49 4.29 -21.42
N ALA A 124 10.48 3.51 -21.85
CA ALA A 124 11.23 3.77 -23.07
C ALA A 124 10.36 3.84 -24.34
N PHE A 125 9.22 3.16 -24.38
CA PHE A 125 8.35 3.02 -25.56
C PHE A 125 7.02 3.78 -25.46
N MET A 126 6.77 4.45 -24.34
CA MET A 126 5.51 5.15 -24.08
C MET A 126 5.36 6.49 -24.81
N SER A 127 4.11 6.85 -25.14
CA SER A 127 3.74 8.21 -25.56
C SER A 127 3.95 9.22 -24.42
N ASN A 128 4.00 10.52 -24.73
CA ASN A 128 4.20 11.55 -23.70
C ASN A 128 3.05 11.62 -22.67
N ASN A 129 1.81 11.31 -23.09
CA ASN A 129 0.66 11.30 -22.18
C ASN A 129 0.72 10.07 -21.25
N ASP A 130 1.03 8.89 -21.80
CA ASP A 130 1.15 7.66 -21.01
C ASP A 130 2.32 7.74 -20.03
N LYS A 131 3.42 8.42 -20.40
CA LYS A 131 4.53 8.72 -19.49
C LYS A 131 4.07 9.58 -18.31
N ALA A 132 3.25 10.60 -18.53
CA ALA A 132 2.76 11.44 -17.45
C ALA A 132 1.85 10.66 -16.49
N GLU A 133 0.99 9.78 -17.03
CA GLU A 133 0.12 8.92 -16.24
C GLU A 133 0.90 7.85 -15.46
N TYR A 134 1.90 7.23 -16.10
CA TYR A 134 2.85 6.31 -15.46
C TYR A 134 3.60 6.99 -14.32
N MET A 135 4.12 8.20 -14.53
CA MET A 135 4.88 8.92 -13.50
C MET A 135 4.01 9.35 -12.30
N LEU A 136 2.72 9.57 -12.51
CA LEU A 136 1.75 9.86 -11.43
C LEU A 136 1.35 8.62 -10.64
N SER A 137 1.33 7.46 -11.30
CA SER A 137 0.91 6.19 -10.71
C SER A 137 2.08 5.40 -10.13
N SER A 138 3.32 5.66 -10.57
CA SER A 138 4.55 5.06 -10.05
C SER A 138 5.11 5.87 -8.88
N PHE A 139 5.50 5.13 -7.84
CA PHE A 139 6.09 5.68 -6.63
C PHE A 139 7.53 5.21 -6.47
N MET A 140 8.36 6.04 -5.85
CA MET A 140 9.59 5.60 -5.21
C MET A 140 9.27 5.26 -3.76
N ILE A 141 9.51 4.02 -3.36
CA ILE A 141 9.37 3.59 -1.97
C ILE A 141 10.71 3.87 -1.28
N ARG A 142 10.69 4.78 -0.30
CA ARG A 142 11.89 5.12 0.48
C ARG A 142 12.10 4.19 1.65
N ASP A 143 10.99 3.81 2.26
CA ASP A 143 10.95 2.95 3.43
C ASP A 143 9.57 2.29 3.49
N ALA A 144 9.51 1.07 3.99
CA ALA A 144 8.24 0.43 4.29
C ALA A 144 8.42 -0.59 5.41
N VAL A 145 7.51 -0.55 6.38
CA VAL A 145 7.49 -1.48 7.50
C VAL A 145 6.07 -1.95 7.76
N LEU A 146 5.90 -3.25 8.03
CA LEU A 146 4.64 -3.85 8.45
C LEU A 146 4.87 -4.73 9.68
N GLY A 147 4.30 -4.33 10.81
CA GLY A 147 4.23 -5.15 12.00
C GLY A 147 3.04 -6.09 11.94
N ILE A 148 3.29 -7.37 12.21
CA ILE A 148 2.27 -8.43 12.30
C ILE A 148 2.38 -9.06 13.68
N HIS A 149 1.28 -9.07 14.42
CA HIS A 149 1.21 -9.67 15.76
C HIS A 149 0.04 -10.64 15.82
N VAL A 150 0.35 -11.91 15.62
CA VAL A 150 -0.56 -13.02 15.88
C VAL A 150 -0.65 -13.21 17.40
N GLU A 151 -1.87 -13.30 17.95
CA GLU A 151 -2.07 -13.50 19.38
C GLU A 151 -1.23 -14.68 19.91
N TYR A 152 -0.63 -14.48 21.10
CA TYR A 152 0.21 -15.46 21.80
C TYR A 152 1.48 -15.89 21.03
N SER A 153 1.87 -15.16 19.99
CA SER A 153 3.07 -15.41 19.20
C SER A 153 4.05 -14.22 19.25
N PRO A 154 5.35 -14.44 18.99
CA PRO A 154 6.29 -13.34 18.81
C PRO A 154 5.84 -12.38 17.71
N ARG A 155 6.14 -11.10 17.89
CA ARG A 155 5.87 -10.08 16.87
C ARG A 155 6.79 -10.30 15.67
N ILE A 156 6.21 -10.21 14.49
CA ILE A 156 6.93 -10.24 13.22
C ILE A 156 6.96 -8.82 12.67
N VAL A 157 8.11 -8.42 12.13
CA VAL A 157 8.27 -7.14 11.43
C VAL A 157 8.79 -7.40 10.04
N LEU A 158 8.04 -6.93 9.05
CA LEU A 158 8.44 -6.92 7.65
C LEU A 158 9.09 -5.58 7.33
N VAL A 159 10.27 -5.60 6.74
CA VAL A 159 11.03 -4.38 6.37
C VAL A 159 11.41 -4.44 4.91
N TRP A 160 11.17 -3.34 4.19
CA TRP A 160 11.56 -3.17 2.80
C TRP A 160 13.07 -2.97 2.64
N ASP A 161 13.69 -3.77 1.78
CA ASP A 161 15.06 -3.61 1.31
C ASP A 161 15.02 -3.02 -0.10
N ASP A 162 15.35 -1.73 -0.19
CA ASP A 162 15.26 -0.98 -1.44
C ASP A 162 16.31 -1.42 -2.48
N GLU A 163 17.45 -1.94 -2.04
CA GLU A 163 18.49 -2.43 -2.96
C GLU A 163 18.05 -3.72 -3.63
N LYS A 164 17.48 -4.64 -2.85
CA LYS A 164 17.02 -5.95 -3.35
C LYS A 164 15.59 -5.93 -3.88
N LYS A 165 14.87 -4.82 -3.68
CA LYS A 165 13.44 -4.69 -3.98
C LYS A 165 12.62 -5.82 -3.35
N LYS A 166 12.90 -6.13 -2.08
CA LYS A 166 12.32 -7.28 -1.38
C LYS A 166 12.02 -6.95 0.08
N VAL A 167 10.95 -7.53 0.60
CA VAL A 167 10.60 -7.54 2.01
C VAL A 167 11.41 -8.62 2.74
N ASN A 168 12.07 -8.21 3.82
CA ASN A 168 12.73 -9.10 4.75
C ASN A 168 11.88 -9.23 6.02
N MET A 169 11.78 -10.45 6.53
CA MET A 169 11.12 -10.73 7.80
C MET A 169 12.15 -10.70 8.93
N ILE A 170 11.82 -10.00 10.00
CA ILE A 170 12.59 -9.91 11.25
C ILE A 170 11.67 -10.38 12.39
N GLN A 171 12.20 -11.22 13.26
CA GLN A 171 11.52 -11.77 14.45
C GLN A 171 12.32 -11.45 15.71
#